data_AF-A0A6L5DUM7-F1
#
_entry.id   AF-A0A6L5DUM7-F1
#
_cell.length_a   1.000
_cell.length_b   1.000
_cell.length_c   1.000
_cell.angle_alpha   90.00
_cell.angle_beta   90.00
_cell.angle_gamma   90.00
#
_symmetry.space_group_name_H-M   'P 1'
#
loop_
_entity.id
_entity.type
_entity.pdbx_description
1 polymer ?
#
loop_
_entity_poly.entity_id
_entity_poly.type
_entity_poly.pdbx_seq_one_letter_code
_entity_poly.pdbx_strand_id
1 'polypeptide(L)'
;MITVLVLMTLGIGLGFFLGKFPKIIKGVDKMTTWSIYLLLFLLGIGVGLNEKIINNLHTIGLQALILTIGAVLGSLIFAYITYRLFFKSK
;
A
#
# COMPACT_ATOMS: atom_id res chain seq x y z
N MET A 1 -6.43 15.86 7.82
CA MET A 1 -5.59 15.02 8.70
C MET A 1 -6.41 14.42 9.84
N ILE A 2 -7.04 15.22 10.71
CA ILE A 2 -7.88 14.70 11.80
C ILE A 2 -9.02 13.78 11.30
N THR A 3 -9.67 14.14 10.18
CA THR A 3 -10.74 13.33 9.57
C THR A 3 -10.28 11.94 9.17
N VAL A 4 -9.06 11.83 8.61
CA VAL A 4 -8.48 10.54 8.22
C VAL A 4 -8.22 9.70 9.46
N LEU A 5 -7.68 10.33 10.51
CA LEU A 5 -7.37 9.66 11.76
C LEU A 5 -8.64 9.12 12.45
N VAL A 6 -9.72 9.91 12.46
CA VAL A 6 -11.05 9.49 12.94
C VAL A 6 -11.61 8.34 12.10
N LEU A 7 -11.47 8.40 10.77
CA LEU A 7 -11.95 7.34 9.90
C LEU A 7 -11.20 6.02 10.15
N MET A 8 -9.87 6.09 10.36
CA MET A 8 -9.04 4.93 10.67
C MET A 8 -9.41 4.31 12.02
N THR A 9 -9.60 5.12 13.07
CA THR A 9 -9.98 4.61 14.39
C THR A 9 -11.38 3.99 14.38
N LEU A 10 -12.33 4.59 13.67
CA LEU A 10 -13.65 3.99 13.45
C LEU A 10 -13.55 2.68 12.66
N GLY A 11 -12.71 2.62 11.63
CA GLY A 11 -12.46 1.41 10.84
C GLY A 11 -11.91 0.27 11.68
N ILE A 12 -10.98 0.54 12.60
CA ILE A 12 -10.47 -0.46 13.56
C ILE A 12 -11.59 -0.96 14.47
N GLY A 13 -12.41 -0.07 15.02
CA GLY A 13 -13.55 -0.43 15.87
C GLY A 13 -14.57 -1.32 15.15
N LEU A 14 -14.94 -0.94 13.92
CA LEU A 14 -15.83 -1.74 13.06
C LEU A 14 -15.19 -3.09 12.70
N GLY A 15 -13.89 -3.12 12.41
CA GLY A 15 -13.14 -4.34 12.11
C GLY A 15 -13.13 -5.33 13.27
N PHE A 16 -13.01 -4.85 14.51
CA PHE A 16 -13.06 -5.71 15.70
C PHE A 16 -14.45 -6.33 15.91
N PHE A 17 -15.53 -5.58 15.61
CA PHE A 17 -16.89 -6.08 15.74
C PHE A 17 -17.28 -7.06 14.63
N LEU A 18 -16.97 -6.71 13.37
CA LEU A 18 -17.29 -7.50 12.17
C LEU A 18 -16.35 -8.69 11.97
N GLY A 19 -15.16 -8.66 12.57
CA GLY A 19 -14.15 -9.72 12.52
C GLY A 19 -14.60 -11.05 13.11
N LYS A 20 -15.73 -11.08 13.83
CA LYS A 20 -16.34 -12.31 14.36
C LYS A 20 -17.05 -13.15 13.29
N PHE A 21 -17.32 -12.58 12.10
CA PHE A 21 -18.08 -13.24 11.04
C PHE A 21 -17.19 -13.58 9.82
N PRO A 22 -16.80 -14.86 9.64
CA PRO A 22 -15.85 -15.24 8.58
C PRO A 22 -16.38 -14.99 7.15
N LYS A 23 -17.71 -15.04 6.96
CA LYS A 23 -18.34 -14.71 5.66
C LYS A 23 -18.16 -13.24 5.28
N ILE A 24 -18.22 -12.33 6.25
CA ILE A 24 -18.05 -10.88 6.03
C ILE A 24 -16.59 -10.60 5.70
N ILE A 25 -15.64 -11.18 6.45
CA ILE A 25 -14.20 -11.04 6.17
C ILE A 25 -13.88 -11.45 4.73
N LYS A 26 -14.38 -12.62 4.28
CA LYS A 26 -14.14 -13.09 2.91
C LYS A 26 -14.76 -12.17 1.84
N GLY A 27 -15.91 -11.56 2.14
CA GLY A 27 -16.53 -10.56 1.26
C GLY A 27 -15.70 -9.29 1.16
N VAL A 28 -15.23 -8.77 2.30
CA VAL A 28 -14.38 -7.57 2.39
C VAL A 28 -13.04 -7.80 1.68
N ASP A 29 -12.42 -8.96 1.83
CA ASP A 29 -11.17 -9.32 1.13
C ASP A 29 -11.33 -9.26 -0.39
N LYS A 30 -12.42 -9.85 -0.91
CA LYS A 30 -12.75 -9.78 -2.34
C LYS A 30 -13.04 -8.35 -2.79
N MET A 31 -13.79 -7.57 -2.01
CA MET A 31 -14.06 -6.15 -2.32
C MET A 31 -12.78 -5.30 -2.31
N THR A 32 -11.86 -5.57 -1.38
CA THR A 32 -10.58 -4.87 -1.28
C THR A 32 -9.73 -5.15 -2.51
N THR A 33 -9.66 -6.41 -2.94
CA THR A 33 -8.96 -6.80 -4.18
C THR A 33 -9.51 -6.06 -5.40
N TRP A 34 -10.84 -6.03 -5.56
CA TRP A 34 -11.49 -5.27 -6.63
C TRP A 34 -11.22 -3.76 -6.53
N SER A 35 -11.21 -3.22 -5.32
CA SER A 35 -10.89 -1.81 -5.08
C SER A 35 -9.45 -1.49 -5.47
N ILE A 36 -8.49 -2.36 -5.16
CA ILE A 36 -7.09 -2.20 -5.58
C ILE A 36 -6.99 -2.14 -7.10
N TYR A 37 -7.65 -3.06 -7.81
CA TYR A 37 -7.64 -3.03 -9.28
C TYR A 37 -8.25 -1.74 -9.84
N LEU A 38 -9.37 -1.30 -9.28
CA LEU A 38 -10.01 -0.05 -9.68
C LEU A 38 -9.09 1.14 -9.40
N LEU A 39 -8.48 1.22 -8.23
CA LEU A 39 -7.56 2.28 -7.86
C LEU A 39 -6.32 2.31 -8.76
N LEU A 40 -5.74 1.15 -9.09
CA LEU A 40 -4.61 1.04 -10.01
C LEU A 40 -5.00 1.49 -11.43
N PHE A 41 -6.21 1.14 -11.88
CA PHE A 41 -6.74 1.59 -13.16
C PHE A 41 -6.94 3.10 -13.20
N LEU A 42 -7.59 3.66 -12.18
CA LEU A 42 -7.78 5.12 -12.04
C LEU A 42 -6.45 5.86 -11.93
N LEU A 43 -5.48 5.30 -11.21
CA LEU A 43 -4.12 5.84 -11.13
C LEU A 43 -3.47 5.89 -12.51
N GLY A 44 -3.57 4.81 -13.28
CA GLY A 44 -3.05 4.74 -14.64
C GLY A 44 -3.66 5.81 -15.55
N ILE A 45 -4.98 6.00 -15.49
CA ILE A 45 -5.67 7.07 -16.21
C ILE A 45 -5.19 8.45 -15.75
N GLY A 46 -5.16 8.69 -14.44
CA GLY A 46 -4.79 9.99 -13.87
C GLY A 46 -3.35 10.38 -14.21
N VAL A 47 -2.43 9.42 -14.26
CA VAL A 47 -1.05 9.63 -14.68
C VAL A 47 -0.96 9.82 -16.20
N GLY A 48 -1.66 9.00 -16.98
CA GLY A 48 -1.60 9.03 -18.45
C GLY A 48 -2.23 10.28 -19.08
N LEU A 49 -3.27 10.85 -18.46
CA LEU A 49 -3.90 12.10 -18.93
C LEU A 49 -3.15 13.36 -18.46
N ASN A 50 -2.18 13.22 -17.56
CA ASN A 50 -1.43 14.35 -17.07
C ASN A 50 -0.22 14.61 -17.96
N GLU A 51 -0.36 15.54 -18.91
CA GLU A 51 0.72 15.88 -19.86
C GLU A 51 2.03 16.28 -19.19
N LYS A 52 2.00 16.90 -17.99
CA LYS A 52 3.24 17.22 -17.26
C LYS A 52 3.98 15.95 -16.84
N ILE A 53 3.24 14.92 -16.44
CA ILE A 53 3.82 13.64 -16.03
C ILE A 53 4.26 12.84 -17.25
N ILE A 54 3.45 12.78 -18.31
CA ILE A 54 3.81 12.08 -19.55
C ILE A 54 5.04 12.71 -20.25
N ASN A 55 5.08 14.03 -20.38
CA ASN A 55 6.19 14.71 -21.04
C ASN A 55 7.50 14.65 -20.21
N ASN A 56 7.39 14.47 -18.89
CA ASN A 56 8.51 14.27 -17.99
C ASN A 56 8.60 12.83 -17.47
N LEU A 57 8.01 11.87 -18.17
CA LEU A 57 7.92 10.49 -17.67
C LEU A 57 9.31 9.87 -17.54
N HIS A 58 10.24 10.26 -18.40
CA HIS A 58 11.62 9.79 -18.30
C HIS A 58 12.29 10.25 -17.00
N THR A 59 12.15 11.52 -16.62
CA THR A 59 12.79 12.06 -15.41
C THR A 59 12.07 11.61 -14.14
N ILE A 60 10.74 11.74 -14.10
CA ILE A 60 9.92 11.33 -12.95
C ILE A 60 9.95 9.81 -12.79
N GLY A 61 9.85 9.06 -13.89
CA GLY A 61 9.88 7.60 -13.88
C GLY A 61 11.22 7.04 -13.41
N LEU A 62 12.34 7.63 -13.84
CA LEU A 62 13.67 7.21 -13.38
C LEU A 62 13.89 7.56 -11.91
N GLN A 63 13.43 8.74 -11.45
CA GLN A 63 13.43 9.07 -10.01
C GLN A 63 12.58 8.09 -9.21
N ALA A 64 11.37 7.78 -9.67
CA ALA A 64 10.48 6.82 -9.01
C ALA A 64 11.10 5.42 -8.96
N LEU A 65 11.81 4.99 -10.02
CA LEU A 65 12.49 3.71 -10.08
C LEU A 65 13.63 3.65 -9.05
N ILE A 66 14.48 4.68 -8.98
CA ILE A 66 15.57 4.73 -7.99
C ILE A 66 15.00 4.74 -6.56
N LEU A 67 13.96 5.54 -6.31
CA LEU A 67 13.30 5.63 -5.00
C LEU A 67 12.68 4.28 -4.60
N THR A 68 11.97 3.61 -5.50
CA THR A 68 11.32 2.32 -5.22
C THR A 68 12.35 1.23 -4.97
N ILE A 69 13.39 1.11 -5.80
CA ILE A 69 14.47 0.14 -5.57
C ILE A 69 15.18 0.42 -4.23
N GLY A 70 15.55 1.69 -3.98
CA GLY A 70 16.20 2.08 -2.73
C GLY A 70 15.33 1.77 -1.50
N ALA A 71 14.04 2.09 -1.54
CA ALA A 71 13.11 1.82 -0.46
C ALA A 71 12.89 0.32 -0.22
N VAL A 72 12.78 -0.47 -1.29
CA VAL A 72 12.60 -1.94 -1.19
C VAL A 72 13.87 -2.59 -0.65
N LEU A 73 15.05 -2.25 -1.19
CA LEU A 73 16.32 -2.78 -0.71
C LEU A 73 16.57 -2.39 0.75
N GLY A 74 16.34 -1.13 1.12
CA GLY A 74 16.43 -0.68 2.51
C GLY A 74 15.50 -1.49 3.42
N SER A 75 14.24 -1.63 3.04
CA SER A 75 13.24 -2.39 3.80
C SER A 75 13.64 -3.87 3.96
N LEU A 76 14.15 -4.51 2.91
CA LEU A 76 14.65 -5.89 2.95
C LEU A 76 15.86 -6.04 3.88
N ILE A 77 16.83 -5.12 3.81
CA ILE A 77 18.03 -5.14 4.67
C ILE A 77 17.62 -5.00 6.13
N PHE A 78 16.77 -4.02 6.46
CA PHE A 78 16.30 -3.82 7.83
C PHE A 78 15.45 -4.99 8.33
N ALA A 79 14.58 -5.56 7.48
CA ALA A 79 13.83 -6.76 7.82
C ALA A 79 14.76 -7.95 8.10
N TYR A 80 15.81 -8.14 7.30
CA TYR A 80 16.80 -9.21 7.49
C TYR A 80 17.62 -9.02 8.77
N ILE A 81 18.05 -7.78 9.05
CA ILE A 81 18.77 -7.45 10.31
C ILE A 81 17.87 -7.75 11.51
N THR A 82 16.62 -7.28 11.48
CA THR A 82 15.65 -7.51 12.56
C THR A 82 15.40 -9.01 12.75
N TYR A 83 15.22 -9.75 11.65
CA TYR A 83 15.08 -11.20 11.70
C TYR A 83 16.31 -11.88 12.34
N ARG A 84 17.52 -11.47 11.96
CA ARG A 84 18.75 -12.06 12.50
C ARG A 84 18.99 -11.73 13.98
N LEU A 85 18.63 -10.52 14.43
CA LEU A 85 18.86 -10.09 15.81
C LEU A 85 17.84 -10.68 16.79
N PHE A 86 16.56 -10.78 16.38
CA PHE A 86 15.47 -11.18 17.27
C PHE A 86 15.00 -12.62 17.07
N PHE A 87 15.06 -13.16 15.85
CA PHE A 87 14.43 -14.45 15.51
C PHE A 87 15.42 -15.56 15.16
N LYS A 88 16.67 -15.23 14.81
CA LYS A 88 17.71 -16.24 14.63
C LYS A 88 18.24 -16.65 16.01
N SER A 89 17.60 -17.66 16.60
CA SER A 89 18.18 -18.39 17.74
C SER A 89 19.58 -18.87 17.35
N LYS A 90 20.54 -18.72 18.28
CA LYS A 90 21.89 -19.31 18.14
C LYS A 90 21.79 -20.80 17.86
#